data_AF-A0A293M491-F1
#
_entry.id   AF-A0A293M491-F1
#
_cell.length_a   1.000
_cell.length_b   1.000
_cell.length_c   1.000
_cell.angle_alpha   90.00
_cell.angle_beta   90.00
_cell.angle_gamma   90.00
#
_symmetry.space_group_name_H-M   'P 1'
#
loop_
_entity.id
_entity.type
_entity.pdbx_description
1 polymer ?
#
loop_
_entity_poly.entity_id
_entity_poly.type
_entity_poly.pdbx_seq_one_letter_code
_entity_poly.pdbx_strand_id
1 'polypeptide(L)'
;MELIDLQCDIPMKNKFAEVSAASFYSYVGQKYPKIRVFSQRILSMFGTTYVCEQVFPVMNLNKSKSRSQLTNEHLNAVLKIATAQSLSPDVDRIV
;
A
#
# COMPACT_ATOMS: atom_id res chain seq x y z
N MET A 1 26.78 8.86 10.95
CA MET A 1 25.58 8.20 11.53
C MET A 1 24.47 8.50 10.53
N GLU A 2 23.90 7.52 9.81
CA GLU A 2 23.16 7.78 8.55
C GLU A 2 22.12 8.90 8.64
N LEU A 3 21.42 9.05 9.77
CA LEU A 3 20.41 10.10 9.95
C LEU A 3 21.04 11.51 9.95
N ILE A 4 22.15 11.68 10.67
CA ILE A 4 22.90 12.94 10.70
C ILE A 4 23.46 13.22 9.30
N ASP A 5 24.03 12.20 8.67
CA ASP A 5 24.65 12.31 7.35
C ASP A 5 23.60 12.65 6.25
N LEU A 6 22.36 12.16 6.41
CA LEU A 6 21.22 12.50 5.55
C LEU A 6 20.75 13.94 5.80
N GLN A 7 20.68 14.38 7.06
CA GLN A 7 20.30 15.74 7.41
C GLN A 7 21.34 16.78 6.97
N CYS A 8 22.61 16.41 6.86
CA CYS A 8 23.66 17.28 6.33
C CYS A 8 23.73 17.28 4.79
N ASP A 9 23.00 16.40 4.10
CA ASP A 9 23.02 16.28 2.65
C ASP A 9 22.07 17.30 1.99
N ILE A 10 22.65 18.39 1.46
CA ILE A 10 21.92 19.48 0.81
C ILE A 10 21.16 19.00 -0.44
N PRO A 11 21.76 18.25 -1.38
CA PRO A 11 21.03 17.65 -2.50
C PRO A 11 19.81 16.84 -2.04
N MET A 12 19.96 16.05 -0.98
CA MET A 12 18.87 15.20 -0.49
C MET A 12 17.77 16.02 0.20
N LYS A 13 18.13 17.09 0.92
CA LYS A 13 17.17 18.07 1.45
C LYS A 13 16.37 18.75 0.34
N ASN A 14 17.03 19.18 -0.73
CA ASN A 14 16.36 19.78 -1.87
C ASN A 14 15.42 18.78 -2.53
N LYS A 15 15.86 17.52 -2.68
CA LYS A 15 15.03 16.46 -3.24
C LYS A 15 13.80 16.18 -2.39
N PHE A 16 13.94 16.18 -1.06
CA PHE A 16 12.80 16.01 -0.14
C PHE A 16 11.74 17.11 -0.29
N ALA A 17 12.14 18.34 -0.62
CA ALA A 17 11.20 19.43 -0.89
C ALA A 17 10.52 19.34 -2.28
N GLU A 18 11.14 18.64 -3.23
CA GLU A 18 10.67 18.51 -4.61
C GLU A 18 9.65 17.38 -4.79
N VAL A 19 9.78 16.29 -4.05
CA VAL A 19 8.98 15.07 -4.24
C VAL A 19 8.18 14.68 -3.00
N SER A 20 7.18 13.82 -3.17
CA SER A 20 6.43 13.25 -2.04
C SER A 20 7.36 12.46 -1.10
N ALA A 21 7.00 12.37 0.19
CA ALA A 21 7.77 11.58 1.15
C ALA A 21 7.93 10.10 0.71
N ALA A 22 6.89 9.51 0.11
CA ALA A 22 6.96 8.13 -0.40
C ALA A 22 7.96 8.02 -1.56
N SER A 23 7.92 8.94 -2.51
CA SER A 23 8.85 8.99 -3.64
C SER A 23 10.27 9.33 -3.21
N PHE A 24 10.46 10.15 -2.18
CA PHE A 24 11.78 10.54 -1.67
C PHE A 24 12.61 9.31 -1.26
N TYR A 25 12.01 8.38 -0.53
CA TYR A 25 12.73 7.23 0.00
C TYR A 25 13.21 6.24 -1.08
N SER A 26 12.74 6.31 -2.32
CA SER A 26 13.36 5.55 -3.42
C SER A 26 14.75 6.08 -3.80
N TYR A 27 15.03 7.36 -3.56
CA TYR A 27 16.32 8.01 -3.86
C TYR A 27 17.34 7.87 -2.73
N VAL A 28 16.90 7.60 -1.51
CA VAL A 28 17.75 7.40 -0.32
C VAL A 28 18.59 6.11 -0.40
N GLY A 29 18.13 5.14 -1.20
CA GLY A 29 18.53 3.74 -1.09
C GLY A 29 19.96 3.37 -1.45
N GLN A 30 20.70 4.21 -2.16
CA GLN A 30 22.11 3.93 -2.50
C GLN A 30 23.09 4.42 -1.43
N LYS A 31 22.78 5.52 -0.74
CA LYS A 31 23.69 6.19 0.20
C LYS A 31 23.36 5.91 1.67
N TYR A 32 22.09 5.61 1.98
CA TYR A 32 21.61 5.41 3.35
C TYR A 32 20.76 4.12 3.45
N PRO A 33 21.37 2.93 3.40
CA PRO A 33 20.66 1.67 3.33
C PRO A 33 19.82 1.36 4.59
N LYS A 34 20.26 1.78 5.79
CA LYS A 34 19.48 1.54 7.02
C LYS A 34 18.24 2.43 7.05
N ILE A 35 18.37 3.68 6.63
CA ILE A 35 17.22 4.60 6.51
C ILE A 35 16.23 4.08 5.48
N ARG A 36 16.69 3.59 4.32
CA ARG A 36 15.82 2.99 3.30
C ARG A 36 15.00 1.83 3.87
N VAL A 37 15.63 0.89 4.58
CA VAL A 37 14.91 -0.25 5.16
C VAL A 37 13.89 0.22 6.20
N PHE A 38 14.27 1.18 7.03
CA PHE A 38 13.37 1.75 8.03
C PHE A 38 12.17 2.44 7.38
N SER A 39 12.39 3.29 6.38
CA SER A 39 11.32 4.01 5.68
C SER A 39 10.38 3.07 4.92
N GLN A 40 10.91 2.01 4.31
CA GLN A 40 10.07 0.98 3.68
C GLN A 40 9.11 0.32 4.67
N ARG A 41 9.57 0.02 5.89
CA ARG A 41 8.71 -0.53 6.95
C ARG A 41 7.62 0.46 7.34
N ILE A 42 8.00 1.72 7.60
CA ILE A 42 7.04 2.78 7.95
C ILE A 42 5.99 2.97 6.84
N LEU A 43 6.42 3.13 5.59
CA LEU A 43 5.51 3.31 4.45
C LEU A 43 4.59 2.09 4.25
N SER A 44 5.10 0.87 4.46
CA SER A 44 4.29 -0.34 4.35
C SER A 44 3.18 -0.40 5.41
N MET A 45 3.45 0.06 6.64
CA MET A 45 2.44 0.12 7.69
C MET A 45 1.29 1.04 7.28
N PHE A 46 1.58 2.24 6.79
CA PHE A 46 0.56 3.19 6.31
C PHE A 46 -0.30 2.62 5.18
N GLY A 47 0.31 1.91 4.21
CA GLY A 47 -0.45 1.26 3.14
C GLY A 47 -1.40 0.18 3.66
N THR A 48 -0.95 -0.65 4.60
CA THR A 48 -1.75 -1.75 5.13
C THR A 48 -2.93 -1.29 6.00
N THR A 49 -2.78 -0.25 6.82
CA THR A 49 -3.92 0.29 7.60
C THR A 49 -4.99 0.86 6.69
N TYR A 50 -4.61 1.65 5.69
CA TYR A 50 -5.56 2.20 4.73
C TYR A 50 -6.33 1.11 3.96
N VAL A 51 -5.64 0.08 3.48
CA VAL A 51 -6.28 -1.05 2.80
C VAL A 51 -7.24 -1.78 3.74
N CYS A 52 -6.84 -2.03 5.00
CA CYS A 52 -7.71 -2.63 6.01
C CYS A 52 -8.95 -1.78 6.29
N GLU A 53 -8.80 -0.45 6.41
CA GLU A 53 -9.91 0.49 6.62
C GLU A 53 -10.88 0.52 5.44
N GLN A 54 -10.38 0.45 4.20
CA GLN A 54 -11.23 0.38 3.00
C GLN A 54 -11.97 -0.95 2.88
N VAL A 55 -11.31 -2.04 3.29
CA VAL A 55 -11.83 -3.40 3.18
C VAL A 55 -12.87 -3.73 4.25
N PHE A 56 -12.74 -3.18 5.46
CA PHE A 56 -13.58 -3.54 6.60
C PHE A 56 -15.09 -3.25 6.37
N PRO A 57 -15.49 -2.08 5.83
CA PRO A 57 -16.86 -1.81 5.45
C PRO A 57 -17.39 -2.77 4.38
N VAL A 58 -16.56 -3.12 3.38
CA VAL A 58 -16.92 -4.05 2.31
C VAL A 58 -17.22 -5.44 2.88
N MET A 59 -16.42 -5.92 3.83
CA MET A 59 -16.69 -7.19 4.52
C MET A 59 -18.01 -7.17 5.29
N ASN A 60 -18.33 -6.06 5.97
CA ASN A 60 -19.59 -5.91 6.71
C ASN A 60 -20.80 -5.89 5.77
N LEU A 61 -20.70 -5.27 4.58
CA LEU A 61 -21.76 -5.30 3.58
C LEU A 61 -21.98 -6.71 3.00
N ASN A 62 -20.90 -7.48 2.82
CA ASN A 62 -20.99 -8.84 2.30
C ASN A 62 -21.45 -9.85 3.37
N LYS A 63 -21.17 -9.60 4.65
CA LYS A 63 -21.70 -10.35 5.79
C LYS A 63 -23.09 -9.82 6.18
N SER A 64 -24.12 -10.26 5.49
CA SER A 64 -25.51 -9.94 5.85
C SER A 64 -26.16 -11.09 6.65
N LYS A 65 -27.30 -10.81 7.32
CA LYS A 65 -28.11 -11.86 7.97
C LYS A 65 -28.57 -12.95 7.00
N SER A 66 -28.72 -12.63 5.71
CA SER A 66 -29.07 -13.58 4.65
C SER A 66 -27.86 -14.29 4.03
N ARG A 67 -26.64 -13.82 4.28
CA ARG A 67 -25.38 -14.37 3.77
C ARG A 67 -24.45 -14.68 4.94
N SER A 68 -24.82 -15.69 5.72
CA SER A 68 -24.10 -16.13 6.92
C SER A 68 -22.99 -17.15 6.66
N GLN A 69 -22.90 -17.72 5.45
CA GLN A 69 -21.88 -18.72 5.07
C GLN A 69 -20.88 -18.19 4.04
N LEU A 70 -20.06 -17.22 4.44
CA LEU A 70 -18.91 -16.80 3.63
C LEU A 70 -17.72 -17.70 3.96
N THR A 71 -17.29 -18.51 2.99
CA THR A 71 -16.02 -19.24 3.10
C THR A 71 -14.83 -18.30 2.85
N ASN A 72 -13.63 -18.81 3.12
CA ASN A 72 -12.40 -18.04 2.89
C ASN A 72 -12.20 -17.70 1.40
N GLU A 73 -12.63 -18.58 0.49
CA GLU A 73 -12.60 -18.36 -0.96
C GLU A 73 -13.48 -17.19 -1.37
N HIS A 74 -14.71 -17.12 -0.82
CA HIS A 74 -15.63 -16.02 -1.07
C HIS A 74 -15.05 -14.69 -0.57
N LEU A 75 -14.47 -14.69 0.63
CA LEU A 75 -13.83 -13.51 1.18
C LEU A 75 -12.67 -13.06 0.29
N ASN A 76 -11.78 -13.97 -0.11
CA ASN A 76 -10.66 -13.67 -0.99
C ASN A 76 -11.10 -13.05 -2.33
N ALA A 77 -12.17 -13.59 -2.94
CA ALA A 77 -12.73 -13.05 -4.18
C ALA A 77 -13.27 -11.62 -4.00
N VAL A 78 -14.05 -11.38 -2.93
CA VAL A 78 -14.59 -10.05 -2.62
C VAL A 78 -13.47 -9.03 -2.38
N LEU A 79 -12.43 -9.41 -1.63
CA LEU A 79 -11.30 -8.53 -1.34
C LEU A 79 -10.53 -8.14 -2.60
N LYS A 80 -10.29 -9.10 -3.51
CA LYS A 80 -9.62 -8.84 -4.79
C LYS A 80 -10.40 -7.85 -5.64
N ILE A 81 -11.72 -7.99 -5.71
CA ILE A 81 -12.57 -7.06 -6.48
C ILE A 81 -12.58 -5.68 -5.82
N ALA A 82 -12.73 -5.61 -4.50
CA ALA A 82 -12.86 -4.36 -3.77
C ALA A 82 -11.58 -3.52 -3.70
N THR A 83 -10.41 -4.17 -3.80
CA THR A 83 -9.09 -3.51 -3.76
C THR A 83 -8.43 -3.36 -5.14
N ALA A 84 -9.05 -3.90 -6.20
CA ALA A 84 -8.54 -3.75 -7.56
C ALA A 84 -8.67 -2.29 -8.03
N GLN A 85 -7.56 -1.72 -8.48
CA GLN A 85 -7.53 -0.36 -9.04
C GLN A 85 -8.12 -0.32 -10.46
N SER A 86 -8.07 -1.44 -11.17
CA SER A 86 -8.78 -1.69 -12.42
C SER A 86 -9.15 -3.17 -12.54
N LEU A 87 -10.37 -3.44 -12.99
CA LEU A 87 -10.85 -4.79 -13.32
C LEU A 87 -11.66 -4.70 -14.60
N SER A 88 -11.13 -5.25 -15.69
CA SER A 88 -11.86 -5.38 -16.96
C SER A 88 -12.40 -6.81 -17.08
N PRO A 89 -13.69 -7.00 -17.36
CA PRO A 89 -14.22 -8.33 -17.63
C PRO A 89 -13.64 -8.86 -18.95
N ASP A 90 -13.18 -10.11 -18.93
CA ASP A 90 -12.75 -10.83 -20.13
C ASP A 90 -13.98 -11.45 -20.79
N VAL A 91 -14.71 -10.62 -21.54
CA VAL A 91 -16.01 -10.98 -22.13
C VAL A 91 -15.86 -11.99 -23.26
N ASP A 92 -14.71 -11.97 -23.95
CA ASP A 92 -14.42 -12.86 -25.08
C ASP A 92 -14.28 -14.32 -24.65
N ARG A 93 -13.88 -14.55 -23.40
CA ARG A 93 -13.74 -15.88 -22.82
C ARG A 93 -15.08 -16.51 -22.39
N ILE A 94 -16.16 -15.74 -22.42
CA ILE A 94 -17.52 -16.18 -22.08
C ILE A 94 -18.28 -16.66 -23.33
N VAL A 95 -17.78 -16.34 -24.53
CA VAL A 95 -18.37 -16.73 -25.82
C VAL A 95 -17.82 -18.07 -26.31
#